data_AF-A0A7J3J318-F1
#
_entry.id   AF-A0A7J3J318-F1
#
_cell.length_a   1.000
_cell.length_b   1.000
_cell.length_c   1.000
_cell.angle_alpha   90.00
_cell.angle_beta   90.00
_cell.angle_gamma   90.00
#
_symmetry.space_group_name_H-M   'P 1'
#
loop_
_entity.id
_entity.type
_entity.pdbx_description
1 polymer ?
#
loop_
_entity_poly.entity_id
_entity_poly.type
_entity_poly.pdbx_seq_one_letter_code
_entity_poly.pdbx_strand_id
1 'polypeptide(L)'
;MSLKDEHLWQYLINQDLHIVQEFGIGIVGIGALMWAYDSVTSPYIKEIIALIGLGGSLILWMHIFGAGREFLVFKEELKKNNQAFFKKFDDARSWRKKGMYRFLYYPVTRLMTYFMGLVSWAWLTLILLHRGISLEVVTYLNVAVLIFTLMLALCRRYKDIKAS
;
A
#
# COMPACT_ATOMS: atom_id res chain seq x y z
N MET A 1 -5.98 -20.22 24.52
CA MET A 1 -5.70 -20.10 23.08
C MET A 1 -5.20 -21.45 22.63
N SER A 2 -5.64 -21.99 21.49
CA SER A 2 -5.11 -23.28 21.03
C SER A 2 -3.73 -23.09 20.41
N LEU A 3 -2.94 -24.18 20.33
CA LEU A 3 -1.64 -24.16 19.64
C LEU A 3 -1.79 -23.76 18.16
N LYS A 4 -2.89 -24.15 17.50
CA LYS A 4 -3.24 -23.72 16.14
C LYS A 4 -3.44 -22.20 16.07
N ASP A 5 -4.21 -21.62 16.99
CA ASP A 5 -4.45 -20.17 17.02
C ASP A 5 -3.17 -19.39 17.28
N GLU A 6 -2.25 -19.94 18.09
CA GLU A 6 -0.94 -19.34 18.37
C GLU A 6 -0.02 -19.34 17.15
N HIS A 7 0.09 -20.46 16.44
CA HIS A 7 0.83 -20.50 15.17
C HIS A 7 0.23 -19.57 14.11
N LEU A 8 -1.10 -19.51 13.99
CA LEU A 8 -1.78 -18.61 13.05
C LEU A 8 -1.59 -17.12 13.44
N TRP A 9 -1.56 -16.81 14.74
CA TRP A 9 -1.24 -15.47 15.23
C TRP A 9 0.22 -15.05 14.95
N GLN A 10 1.18 -15.96 15.17
CA GLN A 10 2.59 -15.72 14.84
C GLN A 10 2.80 -15.57 13.33
N TYR A 11 2.12 -16.38 12.51
CA TYR A 11 2.11 -16.24 11.06
C TYR A 11 1.63 -14.83 10.63
N LEU A 12 0.53 -14.33 11.20
CA LEU A 12 0.03 -12.98 10.91
C LEU A 12 1.01 -11.86 11.29
N ILE A 13 1.72 -12.00 12.42
CA ILE A 13 2.75 -11.02 12.82
C ILE A 13 3.92 -11.03 11.82
N ASN A 14 4.40 -12.21 11.46
CA ASN A 14 5.51 -12.38 10.53
C ASN A 14 5.15 -11.89 9.12
N GLN A 15 3.89 -12.11 8.68
CA GLN A 15 3.40 -11.63 7.40
C GLN A 15 3.37 -10.09 7.35
N ASP A 16 2.83 -9.40 8.36
CA ASP A 16 2.81 -7.92 8.41
C ASP A 16 4.25 -7.35 8.44
N LEU A 17 5.16 -7.97 9.21
CA LEU A 17 6.58 -7.58 9.23
C LEU A 17 7.26 -7.75 7.86
N HIS A 18 7.02 -8.87 7.19
CA HIS A 18 7.60 -9.18 5.88
C HIS A 18 7.13 -8.19 4.81
N ILE A 19 5.82 -7.90 4.75
CA ILE A 19 5.26 -6.87 3.85
C ILE A 19 5.92 -5.50 4.07
N VAL A 20 6.12 -5.11 5.33
CA VAL A 20 6.78 -3.83 5.67
C VAL A 20 8.23 -3.80 5.19
N GLN A 21 8.95 -4.91 5.33
CA GLN A 21 10.33 -5.04 4.85
C GLN A 21 10.42 -5.03 3.32
N GLU A 22 9.59 -5.80 2.62
CA GLU A 22 9.53 -5.81 1.15
C GLU A 22 9.14 -4.45 0.58
N PHE A 23 8.19 -3.75 1.22
CA PHE A 23 7.83 -2.39 0.84
C PHE A 23 9.00 -1.41 1.04
N GLY A 24 9.76 -1.53 2.13
CA GLY A 24 10.95 -0.73 2.38
C GLY A 24 12.05 -0.95 1.33
N ILE A 25 12.37 -2.22 1.03
CA ILE A 25 13.31 -2.60 -0.03
C ILE A 25 12.81 -2.11 -1.39
N GLY A 26 11.52 -2.28 -1.66
CA GLY A 26 10.84 -1.81 -2.88
C GLY A 26 10.97 -0.31 -3.09
N ILE A 27 10.76 0.52 -2.06
CA ILE A 27 10.96 1.98 -2.14
C ILE A 27 12.40 2.32 -2.54
N VAL A 28 13.40 1.67 -1.93
CA VAL A 28 14.82 1.91 -2.26
C VAL A 28 15.10 1.53 -3.73
N GLY A 29 14.57 0.40 -4.19
CA GLY A 29 14.66 -0.02 -5.59
C GLY A 29 13.97 0.93 -6.57
N ILE A 30 12.78 1.44 -6.22
CA ILE A 30 12.05 2.44 -7.02
C ILE A 30 12.83 3.75 -7.09
N GLY A 31 13.42 4.21 -5.98
CA GLY A 31 14.27 5.39 -5.95
C GLY A 31 15.51 5.25 -6.84
N ALA A 32 16.18 4.09 -6.79
CA ALA A 32 17.32 3.77 -7.66
C ALA A 32 16.91 3.72 -9.15
N LEU A 33 15.76 3.13 -9.49
CA LEU A 33 15.22 3.12 -10.85
C LEU A 33 14.86 4.52 -11.36
N MET A 34 14.26 5.38 -10.53
CA MET A 34 13.96 6.77 -10.89
C MET A 34 15.24 7.58 -11.14
N TRP A 35 16.27 7.39 -10.32
CA TRP A 35 17.58 8.01 -10.53
C TRP A 35 18.27 7.52 -11.82
N ALA A 36 18.17 6.21 -12.11
CA ALA A 36 18.68 5.64 -13.35
C ALA A 36 17.90 6.14 -14.59
N TYR A 37 16.58 6.30 -14.47
CA TYR A 37 15.74 6.86 -15.55
C TYR A 37 16.15 8.29 -15.92
N ASP A 38 16.50 9.12 -14.94
CA ASP A 38 16.95 10.48 -15.18
C ASP A 38 18.36 10.51 -15.81
N SER A 39 19.29 9.75 -15.23
CA SER A 39 20.72 9.72 -15.57
C SER A 39 21.05 9.19 -16.98
N VAL A 40 20.15 8.44 -17.60
CA VAL A 40 20.34 7.88 -18.94
C VAL A 40 19.93 8.89 -20.03
N THR A 41 20.66 8.98 -21.13
CA THR A 41 20.28 9.85 -22.27
C THR A 41 19.44 9.14 -23.33
N SER A 42 19.59 7.82 -23.48
CA SER A 42 18.92 7.04 -24.54
C SER A 42 17.41 6.89 -24.30
N PRO A 43 16.54 7.31 -25.25
CA PRO A 43 15.09 7.22 -25.10
C PRO A 43 14.59 5.79 -24.90
N TYR A 44 15.13 4.84 -25.68
CA TYR A 44 14.77 3.42 -25.59
C TYR A 44 15.08 2.82 -24.21
N ILE A 45 16.20 3.21 -23.61
CA ILE A 45 16.58 2.72 -22.27
C ILE A 45 15.70 3.38 -21.20
N LYS A 46 15.33 4.66 -21.33
CA LYS A 46 14.33 5.30 -20.46
C LYS A 46 13.00 4.55 -20.48
N GLU A 47 12.49 4.19 -21.66
CA GLU A 47 11.25 3.42 -21.77
C GLU A 47 11.36 2.03 -21.12
N ILE A 48 12.47 1.31 -21.32
CA ILE A 48 12.73 0.02 -20.66
C ILE A 48 12.75 0.18 -19.14
N ILE A 49 13.45 1.19 -18.60
CA ILE A 49 13.48 1.46 -17.15
C ILE A 49 12.07 1.76 -16.62
N ALA A 50 11.27 2.55 -17.35
CA ALA A 50 9.92 2.89 -16.93
C ALA A 50 8.97 1.67 -16.97
N LEU A 51 9.13 0.77 -17.94
CA LEU A 51 8.38 -0.50 -18.00
C LEU A 51 8.77 -1.45 -16.87
N ILE A 52 10.06 -1.56 -16.54
CA ILE A 52 10.55 -2.34 -15.39
C ILE A 52 10.00 -1.74 -14.08
N GLY A 53 10.05 -0.41 -13.95
CA GLY A 53 9.51 0.32 -12.81
C GLY A 53 8.01 0.08 -12.61
N LEU A 54 7.23 0.19 -13.69
CA LEU A 54 5.79 -0.10 -13.70
C LEU A 54 5.50 -1.55 -13.33
N GLY A 55 6.21 -2.51 -13.93
CA GLY A 55 6.04 -3.94 -13.65
C GLY A 55 6.33 -4.27 -12.18
N GLY A 56 7.47 -3.82 -11.67
CA GLY A 56 7.86 -4.01 -10.27
C GLY A 56 6.89 -3.35 -9.29
N SER A 57 6.44 -2.13 -9.57
CA SER A 57 5.49 -1.43 -8.70
C SER A 57 4.11 -2.07 -8.69
N LEU A 58 3.63 -2.58 -9.83
CA LEU A 58 2.37 -3.33 -9.93
C LEU A 58 2.44 -4.69 -9.20
N ILE A 59 3.55 -5.43 -9.33
CA ILE A 59 3.76 -6.70 -8.62
C ILE A 59 3.72 -6.47 -7.10
N LEU A 60 4.48 -5.50 -6.60
CA LEU A 60 4.51 -5.17 -5.18
C LEU A 60 3.15 -4.63 -4.70
N TRP A 61 2.43 -3.85 -5.52
CA TRP A 61 1.06 -3.42 -5.22
C TRP A 61 0.10 -4.60 -5.04
N MET A 62 0.13 -5.56 -5.97
CA MET A 62 -0.70 -6.77 -5.91
C MET A 62 -0.34 -7.64 -4.71
N HIS A 63 0.95 -7.78 -4.38
CA HIS A 63 1.40 -8.52 -3.21
C HIS A 63 0.85 -7.91 -1.90
N ILE A 64 1.06 -6.61 -1.69
CA ILE A 64 0.56 -5.89 -0.49
C ILE A 64 -0.97 -5.97 -0.40
N PHE A 65 -1.67 -5.86 -1.54
CA PHE A 65 -3.13 -5.98 -1.57
C PHE A 65 -3.61 -7.39 -1.24
N GLY A 66 -2.97 -8.43 -1.80
CA GLY A 66 -3.29 -9.84 -1.55
C GLY A 66 -3.08 -10.22 -0.09
N ALA A 67 -1.88 -9.97 0.44
CA ALA A 67 -1.56 -10.26 1.83
C ALA A 67 -2.44 -9.47 2.82
N GLY A 68 -2.82 -8.23 2.47
CA GLY A 68 -3.80 -7.46 3.22
C GLY A 68 -5.21 -8.07 3.26
N ARG A 69 -5.60 -8.87 2.26
CA ARG A 69 -6.86 -9.65 2.27
C ARG A 69 -6.74 -10.91 3.10
N GLU A 70 -5.64 -11.66 2.97
CA GLU A 70 -5.37 -12.86 3.77
C GLU A 70 -5.35 -12.55 5.28
N PHE A 71 -4.67 -11.47 5.66
CA PHE A 71 -4.64 -10.97 7.03
C PHE A 71 -6.04 -10.76 7.61
N LEU A 72 -6.98 -10.21 6.82
CA LEU A 72 -8.36 -10.00 7.26
C LEU A 72 -9.10 -11.33 7.46
N VAL A 73 -8.94 -12.29 6.55
CA VAL A 73 -9.59 -13.61 6.63
C VAL A 73 -9.13 -14.37 7.89
N PHE A 74 -7.82 -14.51 8.10
CA PHE A 74 -7.29 -15.21 9.27
C PHE A 74 -7.58 -14.46 10.58
N LYS A 75 -7.60 -13.12 10.57
CA LYS A 75 -8.02 -12.34 11.73
C LYS A 75 -9.50 -12.59 12.09
N GLU A 76 -10.38 -12.74 11.10
CA GLU A 76 -11.78 -13.10 11.34
C GLU A 76 -11.95 -14.53 11.85
N GLU A 77 -11.16 -15.50 11.35
CA GLU A 77 -11.12 -16.87 11.88
C GLU A 77 -10.68 -16.88 13.35
N LEU A 78 -9.54 -16.25 13.67
CA LEU A 78 -9.04 -16.13 15.05
C LEU A 78 -10.03 -15.41 15.97
N LYS A 79 -10.75 -14.39 15.47
CA LYS A 79 -11.79 -13.70 16.26
C LYS A 79 -12.98 -14.61 16.56
N LYS A 80 -13.36 -15.51 15.64
CA LYS A 80 -14.41 -16.52 15.89
C LYS A 80 -13.94 -17.55 16.92
N ASN A 81 -12.71 -18.04 16.79
CA ASN A 81 -12.16 -19.10 17.66
C ASN A 81 -11.83 -18.60 19.08
N ASN A 82 -11.41 -17.34 19.24
CA ASN A 82 -10.89 -16.83 20.51
C ASN A 82 -11.33 -15.37 20.79
N GLN A 83 -12.64 -15.19 20.98
CA GLN A 83 -13.25 -13.89 21.26
C GLN A 83 -12.65 -13.18 22.50
N ALA A 84 -12.27 -13.92 23.55
CA ALA A 84 -11.73 -13.37 24.78
C ALA A 84 -10.34 -12.73 24.59
N PHE A 85 -9.47 -13.35 23.77
CA PHE A 85 -8.21 -12.75 23.36
C PHE A 85 -8.45 -11.50 22.51
N PHE A 86 -9.35 -11.56 21.53
CA PHE A 86 -9.66 -10.41 20.68
C PHE A 86 -10.22 -9.23 21.45
N LYS A 87 -11.05 -9.46 22.47
CA LYS A 87 -11.53 -8.39 23.37
C LYS A 87 -10.36 -7.69 24.06
N LYS A 88 -9.46 -8.44 24.72
CA LYS A 88 -8.25 -7.87 25.36
C LYS A 88 -7.34 -7.14 24.36
N PHE A 89 -7.21 -7.66 23.14
CA PHE A 89 -6.41 -7.04 22.08
C PHE A 89 -7.01 -5.74 21.55
N ASP A 90 -8.33 -5.70 21.35
CA ASP A 90 -9.06 -4.49 20.94
C ASP A 90 -9.07 -3.44 22.07
N ASP A 91 -9.19 -3.86 23.34
CA ASP A 91 -9.06 -3.01 24.53
C ASP A 91 -7.64 -2.39 24.62
N ALA A 92 -6.59 -3.21 24.44
CA ALA A 92 -5.19 -2.75 24.38
C ALA A 92 -4.91 -1.83 23.18
N ARG A 93 -5.69 -1.93 22.10
CA ARG A 93 -5.62 -1.04 20.92
C ARG A 93 -6.57 0.17 21.02
N SER A 94 -7.38 0.29 22.08
CA SER A 94 -8.40 1.34 22.21
C SER A 94 -7.83 2.77 22.14
N TRP A 95 -6.56 2.98 22.51
CA TRP A 95 -5.87 4.27 22.37
C TRP A 95 -5.83 4.76 20.91
N ARG A 96 -5.76 3.85 19.93
CA ARG A 96 -5.79 4.17 18.48
C ARG A 96 -7.14 4.73 18.01
N LYS A 97 -8.16 4.72 18.89
CA LYS A 97 -9.50 5.31 18.64
C LYS A 97 -9.74 6.64 19.38
N LYS A 98 -8.80 7.11 20.23
CA LYS A 98 -8.99 8.30 21.08
C LYS A 98 -8.39 9.57 20.46
N GLY A 99 -9.09 10.70 20.59
CA GLY A 99 -8.59 12.03 20.21
C GLY A 99 -8.00 12.09 18.79
N MET A 100 -6.85 12.77 18.65
CA MET A 100 -6.09 12.86 17.39
C MET A 100 -5.41 11.55 16.95
N TYR A 101 -5.39 10.51 17.80
CA TYR A 101 -4.86 9.19 17.41
C TYR A 101 -5.87 8.41 16.55
N ARG A 102 -7.18 8.69 16.71
CA ARG A 102 -8.18 8.62 15.64
C ARG A 102 -7.88 9.74 14.64
N PHE A 103 -8.04 9.51 13.33
CA PHE A 103 -7.36 10.26 12.25
C PHE A 103 -5.88 9.85 12.04
N LEU A 104 -4.92 10.08 12.95
CA LEU A 104 -3.50 9.75 12.70
C LEU A 104 -3.20 8.26 12.48
N TYR A 105 -3.86 7.33 13.20
CA TYR A 105 -3.58 5.90 13.04
C TYR A 105 -4.23 5.30 11.78
N TYR A 106 -3.56 5.42 10.63
CA TYR A 106 -3.95 4.76 9.37
C TYR A 106 -3.41 3.31 9.33
N PRO A 107 -4.15 2.33 8.78
CA PRO A 107 -3.61 1.00 8.54
C PRO A 107 -2.44 1.04 7.55
N VAL A 108 -1.25 0.63 7.99
CA VAL A 108 0.02 0.74 7.25
C VAL A 108 -0.07 0.09 5.86
N THR A 109 -0.58 -1.15 5.80
CA THR A 109 -0.80 -1.92 4.56
C THR A 109 -1.63 -1.14 3.52
N ARG A 110 -2.62 -0.34 3.95
CA ARG A 110 -3.44 0.47 3.04
C ARG A 110 -2.71 1.71 2.53
N LEU A 111 -1.90 2.34 3.38
CA LEU A 111 -1.05 3.46 2.97
C LEU A 111 -0.02 3.01 1.93
N MET A 112 0.62 1.85 2.17
CA MET A 112 1.50 1.18 1.22
C MET A 112 0.77 0.86 -0.10
N THR A 113 -0.44 0.30 -0.02
CA THR A 113 -1.29 0.02 -1.19
C THR A 113 -1.54 1.28 -2.05
N TYR A 114 -1.90 2.41 -1.43
CA TYR A 114 -2.14 3.66 -2.18
C TYR A 114 -0.85 4.26 -2.74
N PHE A 115 0.24 4.22 -1.96
CA PHE A 115 1.56 4.66 -2.41
C PHE A 115 2.02 3.87 -3.65
N MET A 116 1.91 2.54 -3.63
CA MET A 116 2.28 1.70 -4.76
C MET A 116 1.40 1.92 -6.00
N GLY A 117 0.12 2.23 -5.81
CA GLY A 117 -0.77 2.69 -6.88
C GLY A 117 -0.29 4.00 -7.51
N LEU A 118 0.10 4.99 -6.70
CA LEU A 118 0.64 6.28 -7.17
C LEU A 118 2.02 6.13 -7.86
N VAL A 119 2.90 5.25 -7.36
CA VAL A 119 4.18 4.94 -8.03
C VAL A 119 3.93 4.28 -9.39
N SER A 120 3.02 3.31 -9.46
CA SER A 120 2.65 2.67 -10.73
C SER A 120 2.07 3.69 -11.71
N TRP A 121 1.26 4.63 -11.22
CA TRP A 121 0.78 5.74 -12.02
C TRP A 121 1.91 6.66 -12.52
N ALA A 122 2.88 6.99 -11.66
CA ALA A 122 4.04 7.81 -12.05
C ALA A 122 4.88 7.16 -13.16
N TRP A 123 5.10 5.85 -13.10
CA TRP A 123 5.78 5.12 -14.18
C TRP A 123 4.97 5.12 -15.48
N LEU A 124 3.66 4.91 -15.41
CA LEU A 124 2.78 5.02 -16.58
C LEU A 124 2.84 6.42 -17.19
N THR A 125 2.79 7.47 -16.37
CA THR A 125 2.94 8.87 -16.77
C THR A 125 4.24 9.14 -17.52
N LEU A 126 5.38 8.57 -17.09
CA LEU A 126 6.65 8.68 -17.81
C LEU A 126 6.59 8.01 -19.19
N ILE A 127 5.94 6.84 -19.30
CA ILE A 127 5.73 6.14 -20.58
C ILE A 127 4.83 6.97 -21.50
N LEU A 128 3.73 7.54 -20.99
CA LEU A 128 2.80 8.35 -21.78
C LEU A 128 3.45 9.63 -22.32
N LEU A 129 4.26 10.31 -21.51
CA LEU A 129 5.06 11.46 -21.97
C LEU A 129 6.07 11.03 -23.05
N HIS A 130 6.75 9.89 -22.87
CA HIS A 130 7.68 9.38 -23.87
C HIS A 130 6.99 9.02 -25.20
N ARG A 131 5.75 8.53 -25.13
CA ARG A 131 4.89 8.22 -26.29
C ARG A 131 4.25 9.45 -26.94
N GLY A 132 4.61 10.67 -26.52
CA GLY A 132 4.20 11.92 -27.17
C GLY A 132 2.84 12.46 -26.73
N ILE A 133 2.25 11.96 -25.63
CA ILE A 133 1.08 12.61 -25.04
C ILE A 133 1.51 13.96 -24.44
N SER A 134 0.73 15.01 -24.70
CA SER A 134 1.09 16.37 -24.27
C SER A 134 1.16 16.48 -22.74
N LEU A 135 2.12 17.29 -22.28
CA LEU A 135 2.35 17.53 -20.85
C LEU A 135 1.09 18.05 -20.14
N GLU A 136 0.25 18.83 -20.83
CA GLU A 136 -1.03 19.32 -20.32
C GLU A 136 -1.99 18.17 -19.99
N VAL A 137 -2.24 17.28 -20.95
CA VAL A 137 -3.14 16.11 -20.76
C VAL A 137 -2.62 15.24 -19.62
N VAL A 138 -1.32 14.96 -19.61
CA VAL A 138 -0.68 14.18 -18.54
C VAL A 138 -0.79 14.87 -17.18
N THR A 139 -0.66 16.19 -17.12
CA THR A 139 -0.83 16.97 -15.88
C THR A 139 -2.27 16.91 -15.37
N TYR A 140 -3.27 17.10 -16.23
CA TYR A 140 -4.68 16.94 -15.84
C TYR A 140 -4.98 15.54 -15.30
N LEU A 141 -4.45 14.49 -15.95
CA LEU A 141 -4.62 13.11 -15.49
C LEU A 141 -3.93 12.85 -14.15
N ASN A 142 -2.70 13.34 -13.95
CA ASN A 142 -1.99 13.25 -12.66
C ASN A 142 -2.76 13.94 -11.52
N VAL A 143 -3.26 15.16 -11.76
CA VAL A 143 -4.07 15.91 -10.77
C VAL A 143 -5.36 15.16 -10.46
N ALA A 144 -6.05 14.63 -11.47
CA ALA A 144 -7.27 13.84 -11.29
C ALA A 144 -7.02 12.57 -10.47
N VAL A 145 -5.95 11.82 -10.75
CA VAL A 145 -5.58 10.60 -9.99
C VAL A 145 -5.14 10.92 -8.56
N LEU A 146 -4.43 12.03 -8.34
CA LEU A 146 -4.05 12.48 -6.99
C LEU A 146 -5.29 12.85 -6.18
N ILE A 147 -6.19 13.69 -6.72
CA ILE A 147 -7.45 14.08 -6.08
C ILE A 147 -8.32 12.84 -5.81
N PHE A 148 -8.46 11.94 -6.78
CA PHE A 148 -9.21 10.69 -6.61
C PHE A 148 -8.62 9.83 -5.49
N THR A 149 -7.30 9.66 -5.43
CA THR A 149 -6.62 8.86 -4.40
C THR A 149 -6.79 9.48 -3.01
N LEU A 150 -6.63 10.81 -2.89
CA LEU A 150 -6.88 11.55 -1.64
C LEU A 150 -8.33 11.42 -1.19
N MET A 151 -9.29 11.63 -2.10
CA MET A 151 -10.73 11.47 -1.82
C MET A 151 -11.08 10.03 -1.43
N LEU A 152 -10.49 9.03 -2.07
CA LEU A 152 -10.70 7.62 -1.74
C LEU A 152 -10.12 7.27 -0.37
N ALA A 153 -8.92 7.77 -0.03
CA ALA A 153 -8.33 7.63 1.29
C ALA A 153 -9.17 8.31 2.38
N LEU A 154 -9.63 9.55 2.17
CA LEU A 154 -10.50 10.28 3.09
C LEU A 154 -11.86 9.60 3.26
N CYS A 155 -12.51 9.19 2.18
CA CYS A 155 -13.79 8.46 2.23
C CYS A 155 -13.66 7.12 2.96
N ARG A 156 -12.58 6.37 2.72
CA ARG A 156 -12.30 5.12 3.45
C ARG A 156 -12.01 5.39 4.92
N ARG A 157 -11.24 6.43 5.24
CA ARG A 157 -10.96 6.85 6.62
C ARG A 157 -12.22 7.20 7.38
N TYR A 158 -13.10 7.98 6.76
CA TYR A 158 -14.38 8.37 7.34
C TYR A 158 -15.27 7.15 7.62
N LYS A 159 -15.30 6.18 6.70
CA LYS A 159 -16.01 4.90 6.91
C LYS A 159 -15.41 4.08 8.05
N ASP A 160 -14.08 3.94 8.15
CA ASP A 160 -13.45 3.24 9.29
C ASP A 160 -13.77 3.95 10.62
N ILE A 161 -13.73 5.28 10.64
CA ILE A 161 -14.06 6.09 11.82
C ILE A 161 -15.52 5.85 12.22
N LYS A 162 -16.47 5.94 11.30
CA LYS A 162 -17.90 5.72 11.59
C LYS A 162 -18.23 4.28 12.02
N ALA A 163 -17.44 3.30 11.61
CA ALA A 163 -17.62 1.88 11.95
C ALA A 163 -16.82 1.41 13.19
N SER A 164 -16.14 2.30 13.92
CA SER A 164 -15.22 1.96 15.02
C SER A 164 -15.56 2.58 16.37
#